data_AF-A0A848CA79-F1
#
_entry.id   AF-A0A848CA79-F1
#
_cell.length_a   1.000
_cell.length_b   1.000
_cell.length_c   1.000
_cell.angle_alpha   90.00
_cell.angle_beta   90.00
_cell.angle_gamma   90.00
#
_symmetry.space_group_name_H-M   'P 1'
#
loop_
_entity.id
_entity.type
_entity.pdbx_description
1 polymer ?
#
loop_
_entity_poly.entity_id
_entity_poly.type
_entity_poly.pdbx_seq_one_letter_code
_entity_poly.pdbx_strand_id
1 'polypeptide(L)'
;MQGLKPSQLKALNRLTTRRFPATDVYTIDQARELSLLSRALGRQLGMLIDRKGRVDMVLVGEAGGILIPELPRARSGADRLRGLRLLHTHLTPDGLSQEDLMDLLFLRLDAIIVLTVNPDGAPVQWQEAHLLPTPVAGQPYRVEQLRPWDQTSAHFAATAEALEEELARRSDDTLEASDAPRALLVSVAAQPRIIQERNLDELAELARTAGLAVAGRMVQRVAQVNPKFILGKGKMAELEVLALEGRAGTLVFDGELSPAQLHNLADITERKVLDRTQLILDIFAQHAVTRAGKLQVELAQLRYTQPRLTGKNRAMDRLMGGIGGRGPGETKLETDRRRSRERMAHLRKELDQLRRQRAFTRSRRARRGIPMAALVGYTNAGKSTLLNNLTRSEVLAENKLFATLDPTTRRLRFPAEREIILADTVGFIRNLPKELMDAFRATLEELESADLLVHVADASHPDLLQQITSVETILEELELQHMPRILLLNKWDLLDVPARAELADAFPHAIPVSARTGDGLKRLLEVLENMLLSTQQSQLLIPFEEDGPVLQ
;
A
#
# COMPACT_ATOMS: atom_id res chain seq x y z
N MET A 1 35.03 16.54 -9.78
CA MET A 1 35.99 17.55 -10.28
C MET A 1 37.37 17.53 -9.58
N GLN A 2 37.60 16.70 -8.56
CA GLN A 2 38.94 16.56 -7.98
C GLN A 2 39.92 15.93 -8.99
N GLY A 3 41.14 16.48 -9.08
CA GLY A 3 42.21 15.99 -9.97
C GLY A 3 42.27 16.59 -11.37
N LEU A 4 41.47 17.60 -11.69
CA LEU A 4 41.46 18.25 -13.00
C LEU A 4 42.40 19.47 -13.07
N LYS A 5 43.08 19.65 -14.21
CA LYS A 5 43.93 20.83 -14.46
C LYS A 5 43.07 22.10 -14.55
N PRO A 6 43.58 23.29 -14.18
CA PRO A 6 42.83 24.55 -14.29
C PRO A 6 42.29 24.85 -15.70
N SER A 7 43.04 24.46 -16.74
CA SER A 7 42.61 24.58 -18.14
C SER A 7 41.42 23.69 -18.47
N GLN A 8 41.37 22.47 -17.91
CA GLN A 8 40.27 21.52 -18.07
C GLN A 8 39.02 22.01 -17.35
N LEU A 9 39.15 22.53 -16.12
CA LEU A 9 38.03 23.14 -15.39
C LEU A 9 37.44 24.34 -16.12
N LYS A 10 38.29 25.19 -16.71
CA LYS A 10 37.84 26.33 -17.52
C LYS A 10 37.07 25.87 -18.77
N ALA A 11 37.50 24.78 -19.42
CA ALA A 11 36.79 24.22 -20.56
C ALA A 11 35.43 23.64 -20.16
N LEU A 12 35.35 22.88 -19.05
CA LEU A 12 34.09 22.33 -18.55
C LEU A 12 33.10 23.43 -18.12
N ASN A 13 33.57 24.50 -17.48
CA ASN A 13 32.72 25.63 -17.12
C ASN A 13 32.16 26.35 -18.35
N ARG A 14 32.89 26.39 -19.47
CA ARG A 14 32.34 26.97 -20.72
C ARG A 14 31.13 26.18 -21.20
N LEU A 15 31.15 24.84 -21.09
CA LEU A 15 30.03 23.99 -21.48
C LEU A 15 28.74 24.31 -20.69
N THR A 16 28.84 24.69 -19.41
CA THR A 16 27.65 25.06 -18.59
C THR A 16 26.91 26.28 -19.12
N THR A 17 27.59 27.16 -19.83
CA THR A 17 27.01 28.39 -20.41
C THR A 17 26.63 28.24 -21.88
N ARG A 18 26.89 27.08 -22.49
CA ARG A 18 26.55 26.81 -23.90
C ARG A 18 25.06 26.57 -24.06
N ARG A 19 24.57 26.86 -25.26
CA ARG A 19 23.23 26.53 -25.70
C ARG A 19 23.29 25.52 -26.83
N PHE A 20 22.57 24.42 -26.67
CA PHE A 20 22.40 23.38 -27.67
C PHE A 20 21.17 23.67 -28.55
N PRO A 21 21.15 23.18 -29.80
CA PRO A 21 19.98 23.31 -30.65
C PRO A 21 18.77 22.60 -30.03
N ALA A 22 17.57 23.17 -30.19
CA ALA A 22 16.35 22.51 -29.71
C ALA A 22 15.99 21.29 -30.58
N THR A 23 16.24 21.41 -31.90
CA THR A 23 15.86 20.45 -32.96
C THR A 23 16.98 19.53 -33.42
N ASP A 24 18.22 19.75 -32.98
CA ASP A 24 19.37 18.92 -33.37
C ASP A 24 20.09 18.45 -32.11
N VAL A 25 20.87 17.38 -32.24
CA VAL A 25 21.55 16.77 -31.07
C VAL A 25 22.55 17.75 -30.50
N TYR A 26 23.32 18.33 -31.41
CA TYR A 26 24.41 19.24 -31.20
C TYR A 26 24.74 19.90 -32.54
N THR A 27 25.56 20.96 -32.50
CA THR A 27 26.26 21.45 -33.68
C THR A 27 27.53 20.64 -33.94
N ILE A 28 28.05 20.65 -35.17
CA ILE A 28 29.30 19.96 -35.56
C ILE A 28 30.47 20.38 -34.64
N ASP A 29 30.57 21.67 -34.33
CA ASP A 29 31.62 22.19 -33.46
C ASP A 29 31.46 21.72 -32.01
N GLN A 30 30.22 21.62 -31.52
CA GLN A 30 29.94 21.06 -30.19
C GLN A 30 30.31 19.59 -30.10
N ALA A 31 30.00 18.76 -31.11
CA ALA A 31 30.40 17.36 -31.12
C ALA A 31 31.93 17.21 -31.02
N ARG A 32 32.66 17.94 -31.86
CA ARG A 32 34.13 17.94 -31.84
C ARG A 32 34.68 18.42 -30.51
N GLU A 33 34.14 19.51 -29.95
CA GLU A 33 34.54 20.05 -28.64
C GLU A 33 34.35 19.00 -27.54
N LEU A 34 33.19 18.33 -27.48
CA LEU A 34 32.88 17.30 -26.49
C LEU A 34 33.78 16.08 -26.63
N SER A 35 33.98 15.57 -27.86
CA SER A 35 34.83 14.41 -28.13
C SER A 35 36.28 14.67 -27.72
N LEU A 36 36.84 15.82 -28.13
CA LEU A 36 38.20 16.21 -27.77
C LEU A 36 38.38 16.36 -26.26
N LEU A 37 37.43 17.02 -25.59
CA LEU A 37 37.48 17.21 -24.14
C LEU A 37 37.35 15.88 -23.39
N SER A 38 36.42 15.02 -23.78
CA SER A 38 36.21 13.71 -23.17
C SER A 38 37.47 12.84 -23.30
N ARG A 39 38.09 12.83 -24.49
CA ARG A 39 39.32 12.09 -24.74
C ARG A 39 40.50 12.66 -23.96
N ALA A 40 40.68 13.99 -23.94
CA ALA A 40 41.75 14.65 -23.19
C ALA A 40 41.64 14.44 -21.67
N LEU A 41 40.43 14.18 -21.17
CA LEU A 41 40.16 13.84 -19.77
C LEU A 41 40.32 12.34 -19.49
N GLY A 42 40.28 11.49 -20.52
CA GLY A 42 40.18 10.04 -20.38
C GLY A 42 38.89 9.60 -19.67
N ARG A 43 37.82 10.42 -19.75
CA ARG A 43 36.58 10.25 -18.99
C ARG A 43 35.37 10.57 -19.87
N GLN A 44 34.26 9.89 -19.62
CA GLN A 44 32.99 10.26 -20.22
C GLN A 44 32.55 11.66 -19.76
N LEU A 45 32.00 12.44 -20.67
CA LEU A 45 31.40 13.74 -20.41
C LEU A 45 29.92 13.67 -20.70
N GLY A 46 29.09 14.13 -19.76
CA GLY A 46 27.65 14.21 -19.94
C GLY A 46 27.11 15.60 -19.68
N MET A 47 25.97 15.90 -20.26
CA MET A 47 25.26 17.16 -20.08
C MET A 47 23.78 16.89 -20.00
N LEU A 48 23.15 17.41 -18.96
CA LEU A 48 21.70 17.49 -18.89
C LEU A 48 21.27 18.80 -19.52
N ILE A 49 20.42 18.69 -20.54
CA ILE A 49 20.01 19.80 -21.39
C ILE A 49 18.49 19.93 -21.30
N ASP A 50 18.00 21.13 -21.02
CA ASP A 50 16.56 21.43 -21.02
C ASP A 50 16.00 21.53 -22.44
N ARG A 51 14.66 21.55 -22.58
CA ARG A 51 13.98 21.71 -23.88
C ARG A 51 14.32 23.00 -24.63
N LYS A 52 14.84 24.03 -23.94
CA LYS A 52 15.26 25.30 -24.54
C LYS A 52 16.73 25.27 -24.98
N GLY A 53 17.40 24.12 -24.82
CA GLY A 53 18.79 23.89 -25.17
C GLY A 53 19.79 24.36 -24.11
N ARG A 54 19.36 24.76 -22.91
CA ARG A 54 20.25 25.22 -21.85
C ARG A 54 20.84 24.03 -21.11
N VAL A 55 22.13 24.07 -20.83
CA VAL A 55 22.79 23.06 -20.02
C VAL A 55 22.46 23.32 -18.54
N ASP A 56 21.69 22.42 -17.94
CA ASP A 56 21.36 22.45 -16.51
C ASP A 56 22.56 21.98 -15.68
N MET A 57 23.24 20.94 -16.15
CA MET A 57 24.38 20.36 -15.46
C MET A 57 25.37 19.69 -16.41
N VAL A 58 26.67 19.85 -16.12
CA VAL A 58 27.76 19.11 -16.77
C VAL A 58 28.26 18.03 -15.81
N LEU A 59 28.34 16.82 -16.32
CA LEU A 59 28.74 15.61 -15.62
C LEU A 59 30.08 15.12 -16.18
N VAL A 60 30.96 14.67 -15.28
CA VAL A 60 32.26 14.07 -15.64
C VAL A 60 32.32 12.71 -14.98
N GLY A 61 32.23 11.66 -15.79
CA GLY A 61 32.22 10.27 -15.36
C GLY A 61 33.61 9.65 -15.26
N GLU A 62 33.63 8.33 -15.27
CA GLU A 62 34.81 7.50 -15.46
C GLU A 62 34.89 7.03 -16.92
N ALA A 63 35.83 6.15 -17.27
CA ALA A 63 35.93 5.63 -18.64
C ALA A 63 34.74 4.71 -19.00
N GLY A 64 34.19 4.00 -18.01
CA GLY A 64 33.15 2.98 -18.19
C GLY A 64 31.72 3.38 -17.82
N GLY A 65 31.48 4.63 -17.38
CA GLY A 65 30.14 5.08 -17.04
C GLY A 65 30.09 6.48 -16.45
N ILE A 66 28.88 7.05 -16.36
CA ILE A 66 28.65 8.39 -15.84
C ILE A 66 27.68 8.33 -14.65
N LEU A 67 28.08 8.87 -13.51
CA LEU A 67 27.20 8.96 -12.35
C LEU A 67 26.35 10.23 -12.47
N ILE A 68 25.05 10.07 -12.66
CA ILE A 68 24.09 11.17 -12.63
C ILE A 68 23.69 11.41 -11.16
N PRO A 69 23.93 12.60 -10.60
CA PRO A 69 23.56 12.89 -9.21
C PRO A 69 22.03 13.01 -9.09
N GLU A 70 21.52 12.92 -7.86
CA GLU A 70 20.10 13.18 -7.56
C GLU A 70 19.69 14.55 -8.12
N LEU A 71 18.76 14.54 -9.08
CA LEU A 71 18.22 15.74 -9.67
C LEU A 71 17.12 16.32 -8.76
N PRO A 72 16.98 17.66 -8.67
CA PRO A 72 15.90 18.27 -7.92
C PRO A 72 14.54 17.78 -8.42
N ARG A 73 13.59 17.55 -7.52
CA ARG A 73 12.22 17.13 -7.88
C ARG A 73 11.65 18.05 -8.96
N ALA A 74 11.26 17.47 -10.09
CA ALA A 74 10.50 18.19 -11.09
C ALA A 74 9.16 18.65 -10.46
N ARG A 75 8.72 19.86 -10.77
CA ARG A 75 7.43 20.39 -10.29
C ARG A 75 6.21 19.71 -10.94
N SER A 76 6.44 18.78 -11.85
CA SER A 76 5.41 18.10 -12.63
C SER A 76 5.04 16.77 -11.98
N GLY A 77 3.74 16.46 -11.96
CA GLY A 77 3.20 15.23 -11.37
C GLY A 77 3.67 13.94 -12.04
N ALA A 78 3.24 12.81 -11.50
CA ALA A 78 3.64 11.45 -11.90
C ALA A 78 3.42 11.12 -13.40
N ASP A 79 2.69 11.93 -14.17
CA ASP A 79 2.35 11.69 -15.57
C ASP A 79 3.25 12.39 -16.60
N ARG A 80 4.19 13.26 -16.20
CA ARG A 80 5.03 14.01 -17.15
C ARG A 80 6.50 13.62 -17.12
N LEU A 81 7.15 13.70 -18.28
CA LEU A 81 8.60 13.59 -18.41
C LEU A 81 9.29 14.79 -17.73
N ARG A 82 10.57 14.61 -17.40
CA ARG A 82 11.32 15.59 -16.60
C ARG A 82 11.64 16.88 -17.37
N GLY A 83 11.55 16.89 -18.69
CA GLY A 83 11.90 18.04 -19.52
C GLY A 83 13.40 18.17 -19.78
N LEU A 84 14.15 17.10 -19.52
CA LEU A 84 15.61 17.05 -19.62
C LEU A 84 16.02 15.90 -20.53
N ARG A 85 17.00 16.15 -21.40
CA ARG A 85 17.71 15.10 -22.13
C ARG A 85 19.15 15.00 -21.67
N LEU A 86 19.70 13.78 -21.62
CA LEU A 86 21.11 13.55 -21.34
C LEU A 86 21.87 13.36 -22.65
N LEU A 87 22.87 14.20 -22.91
CA LEU A 87 23.85 13.98 -23.98
C LEU A 87 25.19 13.63 -23.33
N HIS A 88 25.73 12.44 -23.59
CA HIS A 88 27.02 12.02 -23.05
C HIS A 88 27.91 11.31 -24.06
N THR A 89 29.21 11.25 -23.76
CA THR A 89 30.22 10.64 -24.63
C THR A 89 30.60 9.24 -24.16
N HIS A 90 30.75 8.31 -25.11
CA HIS A 90 31.35 6.99 -24.88
C HIS A 90 32.75 6.93 -25.49
N LEU A 91 33.70 6.39 -24.72
CA LEU A 91 35.07 6.13 -25.19
C LEU A 91 35.23 4.75 -25.85
N THR A 92 34.12 4.01 -25.97
CA THR A 92 33.99 2.74 -26.69
C THR A 92 33.13 2.95 -27.94
N PRO A 93 33.22 2.08 -28.95
CA PRO A 93 32.38 2.17 -30.15
C PRO A 93 30.94 1.72 -29.90
N ASP A 94 30.65 1.16 -28.72
CA ASP A 94 29.34 0.68 -28.32
C ASP A 94 28.36 1.85 -28.15
N GLY A 95 27.11 1.61 -28.54
CA GLY A 95 26.03 2.57 -28.37
C GLY A 95 25.56 2.70 -26.92
N LEU A 96 24.25 2.88 -26.75
CA LEU A 96 23.61 2.95 -25.43
C LEU A 96 23.79 1.63 -24.67
N SER A 97 24.30 1.75 -23.44
CA SER A 97 24.43 0.64 -22.51
C SER A 97 23.11 0.37 -21.78
N GLN A 98 23.03 -0.77 -21.09
CA GLN A 98 21.88 -1.06 -20.24
C GLN A 98 21.77 -0.06 -19.08
N GLU A 99 22.89 0.48 -18.58
CA GLU A 99 22.89 1.50 -17.52
C GLU A 99 22.23 2.79 -18.00
N ASP A 100 22.51 3.22 -19.24
CA ASP A 100 21.91 4.40 -19.85
C ASP A 100 20.39 4.26 -20.00
N LEU A 101 19.93 3.09 -20.43
CA LEU A 101 18.49 2.81 -20.55
C LEU A 101 17.80 2.78 -19.19
N MET A 102 18.50 2.34 -18.14
CA MET A 102 18.00 2.39 -16.78
C MET A 102 17.90 3.82 -16.25
N ASP A 103 18.87 4.66 -16.56
CA ASP A 103 18.87 6.07 -16.20
C ASP A 103 17.76 6.84 -16.93
N LEU A 104 17.52 6.56 -18.21
CA LEU A 104 16.39 7.08 -18.99
C LEU A 104 15.06 6.81 -18.27
N LEU A 105 14.86 5.58 -17.79
CA LEU A 105 13.65 5.16 -17.09
C LEU A 105 13.51 5.80 -15.70
N PHE A 106 14.50 5.64 -14.82
CA PHE A 106 14.39 6.09 -13.44
C PHE A 106 14.40 7.60 -13.29
N LEU A 107 15.17 8.31 -14.12
CA LEU A 107 15.19 9.77 -14.11
C LEU A 107 14.08 10.38 -14.96
N ARG A 108 13.30 9.55 -15.67
CA ARG A 108 12.22 9.93 -16.58
C ARG A 108 12.64 11.03 -17.55
N LEU A 109 13.83 10.85 -18.14
CA LEU A 109 14.39 11.79 -19.10
C LEU A 109 13.56 11.76 -20.39
N ASP A 110 13.54 12.90 -21.08
CA ASP A 110 12.89 13.03 -22.38
C ASP A 110 13.62 12.15 -23.42
N ALA A 111 14.95 12.14 -23.36
CA ALA A 111 15.82 11.30 -24.17
C ALA A 111 17.21 11.11 -23.53
N ILE A 112 17.90 10.05 -23.92
CA ILE A 112 19.32 9.83 -23.66
C ILE A 112 20.06 9.65 -24.99
N ILE A 113 21.20 10.32 -25.14
CA ILE A 113 21.98 10.35 -26.37
C ILE A 113 23.45 10.07 -26.06
N VAL A 114 23.99 9.05 -26.71
CA VAL A 114 25.42 8.71 -26.67
C VAL A 114 26.12 9.22 -27.93
N LEU A 115 27.24 9.91 -27.78
CA LEU A 115 28.20 10.21 -28.85
C LEU A 115 29.49 9.39 -28.63
N THR A 116 29.79 8.48 -29.55
CA THR A 116 31.01 7.67 -29.46
C THR A 116 32.23 8.44 -29.97
N VAL A 117 33.36 8.21 -29.30
CA VAL A 117 34.62 8.93 -29.53
C VAL A 117 35.73 7.92 -29.79
N ASN A 118 36.47 8.12 -30.88
CA ASN A 118 37.57 7.24 -31.24
C ASN A 118 38.85 7.53 -30.40
N PRO A 119 39.89 6.68 -30.50
CA PRO A 119 41.14 6.89 -29.79
C PRO A 119 41.87 8.20 -30.12
N ASP A 120 41.60 8.80 -31.28
CA ASP A 120 42.18 10.07 -31.74
C ASP A 120 41.42 11.30 -31.23
N GLY A 121 40.29 11.11 -30.53
CA GLY A 121 39.45 12.18 -30.01
C GLY A 121 38.45 12.76 -31.00
N ALA A 122 38.23 12.09 -32.14
CA ALA A 122 37.21 12.44 -33.12
C ALA A 122 35.87 11.75 -32.80
N PRO A 123 34.73 12.44 -33.02
CA PRO A 123 33.41 11.82 -32.98
C PRO A 123 33.24 10.79 -34.11
N VAL A 124 32.47 9.73 -33.87
CA VAL A 124 32.26 8.64 -34.85
C VAL A 124 30.78 8.45 -35.18
N GLN A 125 29.98 8.15 -34.17
CA GLN A 125 28.55 7.86 -34.33
C GLN A 125 27.80 8.25 -33.08
N TRP A 126 26.50 8.43 -33.20
CA TRP A 126 25.62 8.66 -32.06
C TRP A 126 24.39 7.77 -32.09
N GLN A 127 23.81 7.56 -30.92
CA GLN A 127 22.58 6.78 -30.73
C GLN A 127 21.68 7.49 -29.73
N GLU A 128 20.38 7.37 -29.90
CA GLU A 128 19.37 7.92 -29.00
C GLU A 128 18.40 6.85 -28.53
N ALA A 129 17.90 7.03 -27.31
CA ALA A 129 16.69 6.38 -26.84
C ALA A 129 15.75 7.38 -26.15
N HIS A 130 14.45 7.15 -26.33
CA HIS A 130 13.39 7.91 -25.68
C HIS A 130 12.36 6.96 -25.07
N LEU A 131 11.65 7.45 -24.05
CA LEU A 131 10.55 6.70 -23.44
C LEU A 131 9.35 6.62 -24.39
N LEU A 132 8.69 5.47 -24.42
CA LEU A 132 7.46 5.26 -25.17
C LEU A 132 6.24 5.51 -24.26
N PRO A 133 5.16 6.11 -24.79
CA PRO A 133 3.94 6.32 -24.02
C PRO A 133 3.14 5.01 -23.87
N THR A 134 3.41 4.03 -24.74
CA THR A 134 2.92 2.67 -24.65
C THR A 134 4.06 1.75 -25.07
N PRO A 135 4.47 0.81 -24.21
CA PRO A 135 5.53 -0.11 -24.53
C PRO A 135 5.17 -0.96 -25.74
N VAL A 136 6.12 -1.09 -26.67
CA VAL A 136 5.99 -1.95 -27.83
C VAL A 136 6.78 -3.21 -27.53
N ALA A 137 6.13 -4.37 -27.64
CA ALA A 137 6.72 -5.67 -27.27
C ALA A 137 7.30 -5.72 -25.82
N GLY A 138 6.69 -4.98 -24.89
CA GLY A 138 7.10 -4.94 -23.47
C GLY A 138 8.33 -4.07 -23.18
N GLN A 139 8.83 -3.32 -24.16
CA GLN A 139 9.92 -2.36 -23.94
C GLN A 139 9.39 -0.93 -23.75
N PRO A 140 9.70 -0.27 -22.61
CA PRO A 140 9.20 1.06 -22.25
C PRO A 140 9.92 2.20 -22.96
N TYR A 141 10.92 1.88 -23.76
CA TYR A 141 11.73 2.82 -24.50
C TYR A 141 11.91 2.32 -25.92
N ARG A 142 12.18 3.24 -26.84
CA ARG A 142 12.63 2.92 -28.18
C ARG A 142 14.08 3.36 -28.29
N VAL A 143 14.92 2.41 -28.72
CA VAL A 143 16.32 2.68 -29.06
C VAL A 143 16.41 2.83 -30.57
N GLU A 144 16.91 3.98 -31.01
CA GLU A 144 17.14 4.27 -32.42
C GLU A 144 18.41 3.56 -32.92
N GLN A 145 18.53 3.40 -34.24
CA GLN A 145 19.76 2.87 -34.83
C GLN A 145 20.93 3.84 -34.67
N LEU A 146 22.16 3.32 -34.63
CA LEU A 146 23.38 4.13 -34.65
C LEU A 146 23.45 4.95 -35.95
N ARG A 147 23.73 6.25 -35.82
CA ARG A 147 23.83 7.20 -36.92
C ARG A 147 25.22 7.83 -36.97
N PRO A 148 25.74 8.18 -38.15
CA PRO A 148 26.95 8.98 -38.28
C PRO A 148 26.86 10.30 -37.48
N TRP A 149 27.97 10.70 -36.84
CA TRP A 149 28.04 11.89 -35.98
C TRP A 149 27.73 13.23 -36.68
N ASP A 150 27.88 13.28 -38.00
CA ASP A 150 27.61 14.46 -38.83
C ASP A 150 26.11 14.60 -39.17
N GLN A 151 25.31 13.55 -38.98
CA GLN A 151 23.86 13.58 -39.11
C GLN A 151 23.21 14.07 -37.81
N THR A 152 23.11 15.39 -37.66
CA THR A 152 22.72 16.05 -36.41
C THR A 152 21.21 16.18 -36.19
N SER A 153 20.41 15.98 -37.25
CA SER A 153 18.95 16.13 -37.19
C SER A 153 18.33 15.05 -36.31
N ALA A 154 17.61 15.47 -35.28
CA ALA A 154 16.91 14.58 -34.38
C ALA A 154 15.63 15.25 -33.92
N HIS A 155 14.49 14.58 -34.08
CA HIS A 155 13.19 15.22 -33.87
C HIS A 155 12.83 15.37 -32.38
N PHE A 156 13.75 15.81 -31.51
CA PHE A 156 13.59 15.79 -30.04
C PHE A 156 12.37 16.56 -29.54
N ALA A 157 12.26 17.83 -29.93
CA ALA A 157 11.18 18.69 -29.45
C ALA A 157 9.82 18.18 -29.94
N ALA A 158 9.74 17.80 -31.22
CA ALA A 158 8.53 17.24 -31.81
C ALA A 158 8.15 15.86 -31.22
N THR A 159 9.14 15.01 -30.92
CA THR A 159 8.92 13.69 -30.31
C THR A 159 8.52 13.85 -28.85
N ALA A 160 9.18 14.71 -28.08
CA ALA A 160 8.84 14.98 -26.68
C ALA A 160 7.48 15.68 -26.53
N GLU A 161 7.16 16.66 -27.38
CA GLU A 161 5.83 17.30 -27.42
C GLU A 161 4.76 16.31 -27.87
N ALA A 162 5.00 15.50 -28.91
CA ALA A 162 4.06 14.46 -29.32
C ALA A 162 3.90 13.37 -28.24
N LEU A 163 4.96 13.01 -27.51
CA LEU A 163 4.93 12.09 -26.37
C LEU A 163 4.11 12.69 -25.23
N GLU A 164 4.31 13.96 -24.89
CA GLU A 164 3.53 14.64 -23.86
C GLU A 164 2.08 14.86 -24.25
N GLU A 165 1.80 15.22 -25.49
CA GLU A 165 0.44 15.33 -26.02
C GLU A 165 -0.26 13.98 -26.06
N GLU A 166 0.43 12.90 -26.43
CA GLU A 166 -0.12 11.55 -26.39
C GLU A 166 -0.35 11.06 -24.95
N LEU A 167 0.57 11.38 -24.03
CA LEU A 167 0.40 11.11 -22.61
C LEU A 167 -0.79 11.91 -22.04
N ALA A 168 -0.88 13.21 -22.35
CA ALA A 168 -1.90 14.13 -21.85
C ALA A 168 -3.29 13.91 -22.46
N ARG A 169 -3.41 13.72 -23.78
CA ARG A 169 -4.69 13.45 -24.45
C ARG A 169 -5.33 12.17 -23.92
N ARG A 170 -4.49 11.16 -23.66
CA ARG A 170 -4.97 9.96 -23.01
C ARG A 170 -5.24 10.16 -21.52
N SER A 171 -4.58 11.09 -20.81
CA SER A 171 -5.00 11.45 -19.44
C SER A 171 -6.45 11.93 -19.45
N ASP A 172 -6.85 12.72 -20.46
CA ASP A 172 -8.24 13.16 -20.68
C ASP A 172 -9.19 12.01 -21.05
N ASP A 173 -8.81 11.11 -21.98
CA ASP A 173 -9.64 9.94 -22.35
C ASP A 173 -9.90 8.97 -21.17
N THR A 174 -9.08 9.03 -20.10
CA THR A 174 -9.28 8.21 -18.89
C THR A 174 -9.90 8.96 -17.73
N LEU A 175 -9.96 10.29 -17.75
CA LEU A 175 -10.70 11.07 -16.75
C LEU A 175 -12.22 10.80 -16.84
N GLU A 176 -12.70 10.32 -18.00
CA GLU A 176 -14.07 9.80 -18.15
C GLU A 176 -14.25 8.39 -17.52
N ALA A 177 -13.16 7.66 -17.24
CA ALA A 177 -13.17 6.33 -16.66
C ALA A 177 -12.58 6.33 -15.24
N SER A 178 -13.37 6.82 -14.28
CA SER A 178 -13.12 6.81 -12.82
C SER A 178 -11.98 7.73 -12.33
N ASP A 179 -12.36 8.79 -11.60
CA ASP A 179 -11.51 9.73 -10.83
C ASP A 179 -10.66 9.07 -9.71
N ALA A 180 -10.72 7.74 -9.57
CA ALA A 180 -10.01 7.01 -8.53
C ALA A 180 -8.50 6.89 -8.83
N PRO A 181 -7.62 7.19 -7.84
CA PRO A 181 -6.18 7.04 -8.00
C PRO A 181 -5.78 5.58 -8.32
N ARG A 182 -4.90 5.40 -9.30
CA ARG A 182 -4.49 4.09 -9.80
C ARG A 182 -3.31 3.52 -9.01
N ALA A 183 -3.35 2.22 -8.73
CA ALA A 183 -2.37 1.50 -7.94
C ALA A 183 -1.82 0.26 -8.65
N LEU A 184 -0.51 0.04 -8.57
CA LEU A 184 0.15 -1.20 -8.98
C LEU A 184 0.40 -2.05 -7.74
N LEU A 185 -0.07 -3.30 -7.76
CA LEU A 185 0.08 -4.21 -6.62
C LEU A 185 1.34 -5.04 -6.76
N VAL A 186 2.11 -5.16 -5.68
CA VAL A 186 3.42 -5.82 -5.71
C VAL A 186 3.52 -6.84 -4.58
N SER A 187 3.85 -8.08 -4.93
CA SER A 187 4.19 -9.12 -3.96
C SER A 187 5.66 -9.49 -4.11
N VAL A 188 6.42 -9.36 -3.03
CA VAL A 188 7.82 -9.79 -2.96
C VAL A 188 8.02 -10.66 -1.73
N ALA A 189 8.08 -11.97 -1.93
CA ALA A 189 8.15 -12.89 -0.80
C ALA A 189 8.73 -14.26 -1.17
N ALA A 190 9.02 -15.09 -0.15
CA ALA A 190 9.57 -16.43 -0.34
C ALA A 190 8.52 -17.49 -0.72
N GLN A 191 7.25 -17.21 -0.45
CA GLN A 191 6.15 -18.12 -0.72
C GLN A 191 6.06 -18.48 -2.22
N PRO A 192 5.53 -19.67 -2.55
CA PRO A 192 5.15 -20.03 -3.90
C PRO A 192 4.27 -18.98 -4.58
N ARG A 193 4.41 -18.85 -5.91
CA ARG A 193 3.68 -17.88 -6.73
C ARG A 193 2.16 -17.96 -6.55
N ILE A 194 1.60 -19.18 -6.46
CA ILE A 194 0.16 -19.41 -6.26
C ILE A 194 -0.34 -18.74 -4.97
N ILE A 195 0.42 -18.81 -3.88
CA ILE A 195 0.05 -18.17 -2.61
C ILE A 195 0.15 -16.64 -2.73
N GLN A 196 1.21 -16.14 -3.38
CA GLN A 196 1.36 -14.71 -3.62
C GLN A 196 0.23 -14.13 -4.49
N GLU A 197 -0.22 -14.86 -5.51
CA GLU A 197 -1.34 -14.44 -6.36
C GLU A 197 -2.64 -14.36 -5.56
N ARG A 198 -2.93 -15.33 -4.69
CA ARG A 198 -4.08 -15.27 -3.78
C ARG A 198 -4.01 -14.08 -2.81
N ASN A 199 -2.83 -13.78 -2.27
CA ASN A 199 -2.65 -12.60 -1.43
C ASN A 199 -2.89 -11.30 -2.21
N LEU A 200 -2.46 -11.25 -3.48
CA LEU A 200 -2.71 -10.10 -4.36
C LEU A 200 -4.18 -9.94 -4.73
N ASP A 201 -4.97 -11.01 -4.77
CA ASP A 201 -6.43 -10.92 -4.93
C ASP A 201 -7.06 -10.23 -3.72
N GLU A 202 -6.68 -10.62 -2.51
CA GLU A 202 -7.13 -9.97 -1.28
C GLU A 202 -6.63 -8.51 -1.20
N LEU A 203 -5.37 -8.25 -1.56
CA LEU A 203 -4.81 -6.89 -1.60
C LEU A 203 -5.53 -6.03 -2.64
N ALA A 204 -5.99 -6.61 -3.74
CA ALA A 204 -6.80 -5.90 -4.73
C ALA A 204 -8.16 -5.48 -4.18
N GLU A 205 -8.81 -6.32 -3.37
CA GLU A 205 -10.05 -5.96 -2.68
C GLU A 205 -9.81 -4.87 -1.61
N LEU A 206 -8.68 -4.91 -0.90
CA LEU A 206 -8.28 -3.84 0.01
C LEU A 206 -8.08 -2.53 -0.73
N ALA A 207 -7.35 -2.57 -1.85
CA ALA A 207 -7.08 -1.39 -2.67
C ALA A 207 -8.40 -0.78 -3.18
N ARG A 208 -9.31 -1.60 -3.72
CA ARG A 208 -10.65 -1.16 -4.14
C ARG A 208 -11.43 -0.52 -3.00
N THR A 209 -11.41 -1.15 -1.83
CA THR A 209 -12.08 -0.63 -0.62
C THR A 209 -11.53 0.74 -0.22
N ALA A 210 -10.21 0.94 -0.33
CA ALA A 210 -9.56 2.21 -0.03
C ALA A 210 -9.80 3.31 -1.10
N GLY A 211 -10.51 2.99 -2.19
CA GLY A 211 -10.75 3.90 -3.31
C GLY A 211 -9.63 3.92 -4.36
N LEU A 212 -8.79 2.87 -4.43
CA LEU A 212 -7.75 2.72 -5.43
C LEU A 212 -8.20 1.83 -6.60
N ALA A 213 -7.94 2.26 -7.83
CA ALA A 213 -8.14 1.46 -9.03
C ALA A 213 -6.90 0.58 -9.31
N VAL A 214 -7.05 -0.74 -9.34
CA VAL A 214 -5.93 -1.66 -9.58
C VAL A 214 -5.55 -1.65 -11.06
N ALA A 215 -4.35 -1.15 -11.37
CA ALA A 215 -3.85 -1.00 -12.72
C ALA A 215 -3.01 -2.18 -13.21
N GLY A 216 -2.48 -3.00 -12.31
CA GLY A 216 -1.64 -4.13 -12.65
C GLY A 216 -1.10 -4.84 -11.40
N ARG A 217 -0.34 -5.91 -11.62
CA ARG A 217 0.23 -6.75 -10.57
C ARG A 217 1.66 -7.18 -10.94
N MET A 218 2.55 -7.20 -9.95
CA MET A 218 3.89 -7.77 -10.07
C MET A 218 4.15 -8.77 -8.96
N VAL A 219 4.65 -9.96 -9.32
CA VAL A 219 5.04 -11.01 -8.37
C VAL A 219 6.53 -11.29 -8.53
N GLN A 220 7.27 -11.22 -7.42
CA GLN A 220 8.68 -11.57 -7.37
C GLN A 220 8.94 -12.54 -6.22
N ARG A 221 9.35 -13.77 -6.56
CA ARG A 221 9.79 -14.73 -5.55
C ARG A 221 11.26 -14.47 -5.18
N VAL A 222 11.56 -14.41 -3.89
CA VAL A 222 12.93 -14.23 -3.37
C VAL A 222 13.22 -15.27 -2.29
N ALA A 223 14.48 -15.68 -2.13
CA ALA A 223 14.83 -16.58 -1.02
C ALA A 223 14.71 -15.86 0.34
N GLN A 224 15.17 -14.61 0.40
CA GLN A 224 15.09 -13.75 1.57
C GLN A 224 14.90 -12.29 1.13
N VAL A 225 14.01 -11.57 1.81
CA VAL A 225 13.76 -10.15 1.54
C VAL A 225 14.91 -9.33 2.12
N ASN A 226 15.56 -8.50 1.29
CA ASN A 226 16.64 -7.64 1.74
C ASN A 226 16.06 -6.39 2.44
N PRO A 227 16.50 -6.06 3.67
CA PRO A 227 15.90 -5.02 4.51
C PRO A 227 16.12 -3.59 4.01
N LYS A 228 17.03 -3.38 3.04
CA LYS A 228 17.33 -2.07 2.44
C LYS A 228 16.76 -1.93 1.03
N PHE A 229 16.84 -2.99 0.22
CA PHE A 229 16.35 -2.99 -1.16
C PHE A 229 15.46 -4.21 -1.39
N ILE A 230 14.14 -4.00 -1.43
CA ILE A 230 13.19 -5.11 -1.62
C ILE A 230 13.28 -5.73 -3.03
N LEU A 231 13.68 -4.93 -4.03
CA LEU A 231 13.81 -5.33 -5.43
C LEU A 231 15.19 -4.94 -5.96
N GLY A 232 15.77 -5.79 -6.81
CA GLY A 232 17.00 -5.49 -7.55
C GLY A 232 16.76 -4.50 -8.70
N LYS A 233 17.83 -3.91 -9.24
CA LYS A 233 17.75 -2.89 -10.32
C LYS A 233 16.88 -3.32 -11.51
N GLY A 234 17.06 -4.55 -12.02
CA GLY A 234 16.28 -5.04 -13.17
C GLY A 234 14.78 -5.20 -12.87
N LYS A 235 14.41 -5.66 -11.67
CA LYS A 235 13.00 -5.76 -11.29
C LYS A 235 12.38 -4.42 -10.92
N MET A 236 13.18 -3.47 -10.42
CA MET A 236 12.74 -2.09 -10.28
C MET A 236 12.47 -1.44 -11.64
N ALA A 237 13.27 -1.77 -12.66
CA ALA A 237 13.00 -1.35 -14.04
C ALA A 237 11.62 -1.83 -14.49
N GLU A 238 11.37 -3.13 -14.39
CA GLU A 238 10.12 -3.77 -14.78
C GLU A 238 8.93 -3.20 -14.00
N LEU A 239 9.10 -2.94 -12.70
CA LEU A 239 8.09 -2.28 -11.88
C LEU A 239 7.76 -0.86 -12.40
N GLU A 240 8.78 -0.08 -12.76
CA GLU A 240 8.61 1.26 -13.31
C GLU A 240 7.89 1.24 -14.66
N VAL A 241 8.22 0.27 -15.52
CA VAL A 241 7.52 0.02 -16.78
C VAL A 241 6.04 -0.24 -16.54
N LEU A 242 5.72 -1.23 -15.71
CA LEU A 242 4.34 -1.59 -15.40
C LEU A 242 3.58 -0.42 -14.74
N ALA A 243 4.26 0.38 -13.93
CA ALA A 243 3.67 1.55 -13.31
C ALA A 243 3.37 2.66 -14.33
N LEU A 244 4.23 2.85 -15.34
CA LEU A 244 3.98 3.80 -16.44
C LEU A 244 2.85 3.31 -17.36
N GLU A 245 2.88 2.03 -17.76
CA GLU A 245 1.81 1.39 -18.55
C GLU A 245 0.45 1.52 -17.86
N GLY A 246 0.41 1.17 -16.58
CA GLY A 246 -0.79 1.19 -15.77
C GLY A 246 -1.16 2.57 -15.24
N ARG A 247 -0.34 3.60 -15.47
CA ARG A 247 -0.46 4.95 -14.87
C ARG A 247 -0.68 4.89 -13.36
N ALA A 248 0.03 3.98 -12.71
CA ALA A 248 -0.06 3.81 -11.27
C ALA A 248 0.74 4.91 -10.58
N GLY A 249 0.03 5.89 -10.01
CA GLY A 249 0.63 6.91 -9.14
C GLY A 249 0.97 6.36 -7.74
N THR A 250 0.41 5.20 -7.39
CA THR A 250 0.65 4.52 -6.11
C THR A 250 1.18 3.10 -6.32
N LEU A 251 2.18 2.71 -5.55
CA LEU A 251 2.68 1.34 -5.46
C LEU A 251 2.21 0.75 -4.13
N VAL A 252 1.56 -0.41 -4.17
CA VAL A 252 1.03 -1.09 -2.97
C VAL A 252 1.71 -2.44 -2.81
N PHE A 253 2.44 -2.62 -1.72
CA PHE A 253 3.16 -3.86 -1.42
C PHE A 253 2.35 -4.75 -0.45
N ASP A 254 2.26 -6.05 -0.74
CA ASP A 254 1.55 -7.02 0.12
C ASP A 254 2.26 -7.24 1.47
N GLY A 255 3.59 -7.22 1.48
CA GLY A 255 4.39 -7.36 2.69
C GLY A 255 4.64 -6.02 3.39
N GLU A 256 4.87 -6.06 4.71
CA GLU A 256 5.29 -4.87 5.46
C GLU A 256 6.67 -4.40 5.00
N LEU A 257 6.79 -3.09 4.74
CA LEU A 257 8.05 -2.48 4.30
C LEU A 257 8.81 -1.88 5.49
N SER A 258 10.12 -2.10 5.54
CA SER A 258 11.01 -1.41 6.47
C SER A 258 11.05 0.10 6.17
N PRO A 259 11.37 0.95 7.16
CA PRO A 259 11.53 2.39 6.93
C PRO A 259 12.53 2.72 5.80
N ALA A 260 13.59 1.93 5.66
CA ALA A 260 14.60 2.11 4.62
C ALA A 260 14.07 1.70 3.24
N GLN A 261 13.33 0.60 3.14
CA GLN A 261 12.71 0.16 1.89
C GLN A 261 11.70 1.19 1.40
N LEU A 262 10.79 1.64 2.27
CA LEU A 262 9.75 2.62 1.93
C LEU A 262 10.39 3.92 1.41
N HIS A 263 11.42 4.41 2.10
CA HIS A 263 12.16 5.61 1.67
C HIS A 263 12.87 5.41 0.32
N ASN A 264 13.64 4.34 0.16
CA ASN A 264 14.37 4.08 -1.09
C ASN A 264 13.42 3.90 -2.27
N LEU A 265 12.30 3.19 -2.09
CA LEU A 265 11.30 3.03 -3.14
C LEU A 265 10.66 4.36 -3.52
N ALA A 266 10.26 5.17 -2.53
CA ALA A 266 9.64 6.47 -2.78
C ALA A 266 10.60 7.46 -3.45
N ASP A 267 11.89 7.42 -3.11
CA ASP A 267 12.90 8.29 -3.71
C ASP A 267 13.26 7.86 -5.14
N ILE A 268 13.38 6.55 -5.40
CA ILE A 268 13.72 6.02 -6.74
C ILE A 268 12.55 6.15 -7.71
N THR A 269 11.33 5.85 -7.26
CA THR A 269 10.15 5.82 -8.13
C THR A 269 9.41 7.15 -8.21
N GLU A 270 9.75 8.11 -7.34
CA GLU A 270 9.03 9.39 -7.20
C GLU A 270 7.50 9.23 -6.99
N ARG A 271 7.05 8.06 -6.52
CA ARG A 271 5.63 7.70 -6.34
C ARG A 271 5.25 7.52 -4.88
N LYS A 272 3.94 7.53 -4.61
CA LYS A 272 3.41 7.16 -3.30
C LYS A 272 3.60 5.64 -3.13
N VAL A 273 4.32 5.24 -2.09
CA VAL A 273 4.51 3.83 -1.74
C VAL A 273 3.72 3.53 -0.47
N LEU A 274 2.87 2.51 -0.56
CA LEU A 274 2.08 1.97 0.54
C LEU A 274 2.45 0.50 0.74
N ASP A 275 2.43 0.04 1.98
CA ASP A 275 2.37 -1.38 2.27
C ASP A 275 0.96 -1.77 2.73
N ARG A 276 0.75 -3.08 2.91
CA ARG A 276 -0.53 -3.65 3.35
C ARG A 276 -0.99 -3.06 4.68
N THR A 277 -0.08 -2.83 5.63
CA THR A 277 -0.38 -2.24 6.94
C THR A 277 -0.95 -0.83 6.81
N GLN A 278 -0.29 0.04 6.03
CA GLN A 278 -0.75 1.41 5.81
C GLN A 278 -2.08 1.43 5.04
N LEU A 279 -2.26 0.55 4.05
CA LEU A 279 -3.51 0.46 3.30
C LEU A 279 -4.70 0.09 4.21
N ILE A 280 -4.51 -0.89 5.09
CA ILE A 280 -5.52 -1.30 6.06
C ILE A 280 -5.86 -0.14 7.02
N LEU A 281 -4.84 0.57 7.52
CA LEU A 281 -5.04 1.75 8.36
C LEU A 281 -5.82 2.87 7.66
N ASP A 282 -5.57 3.08 6.36
CA ASP A 282 -6.28 4.09 5.57
C ASP A 282 -7.75 3.71 5.39
N ILE A 283 -8.06 2.43 5.12
CA ILE A 283 -9.45 1.92 5.08
C ILE A 283 -10.15 2.14 6.43
N PHE A 284 -9.48 1.81 7.52
CA PHE A 284 -10.05 2.02 8.85
C PHE A 284 -10.29 3.49 9.17
N ALA A 285 -9.41 4.39 8.72
CA ALA A 285 -9.62 5.83 8.90
C ALA A 285 -10.86 6.32 8.14
N GLN A 286 -11.15 5.74 6.97
CA GLN A 286 -12.35 6.05 6.19
C GLN A 286 -13.63 5.53 6.88
N HIS A 287 -13.56 4.38 7.56
CA HIS A 287 -14.72 3.75 8.19
C HIS A 287 -14.90 4.07 9.69
N ALA A 288 -13.94 4.74 10.33
CA ALA A 288 -14.04 5.15 11.73
C ALA A 288 -15.05 6.28 11.92
N VAL A 289 -16.22 5.96 12.48
CA VAL A 289 -17.29 6.94 12.72
C VAL A 289 -17.27 7.42 14.18
N THR A 290 -17.14 6.49 15.12
CA THR A 290 -17.19 6.82 16.55
C THR A 290 -15.93 7.53 17.01
N ARG A 291 -16.03 8.30 18.10
CA ARG A 291 -14.87 8.92 18.74
C ARG A 291 -13.81 7.89 19.14
N ALA A 292 -14.23 6.74 19.66
CA ALA A 292 -13.31 5.67 20.07
C ALA A 292 -12.53 5.12 18.87
N GLY A 293 -13.24 4.76 17.79
CA GLY A 293 -12.64 4.27 16.55
C GLY A 293 -11.66 5.27 15.94
N LYS A 294 -12.05 6.56 15.85
CA LYS A 294 -11.17 7.62 15.33
C LYS A 294 -9.87 7.77 16.13
N LEU A 295 -9.96 7.78 17.46
CA LEU A 295 -8.79 7.88 18.34
C LEU A 295 -7.87 6.66 18.22
N GLN A 296 -8.42 5.45 18.06
CA GLN A 296 -7.66 4.21 17.89
C GLN A 296 -6.93 4.18 16.56
N VAL A 297 -7.61 4.52 15.47
CA VAL A 297 -6.99 4.55 14.14
C VAL A 297 -5.90 5.62 14.09
N GLU A 298 -6.13 6.81 14.65
CA GLU A 298 -5.11 7.86 14.73
C GLU A 298 -3.89 7.39 15.54
N LEU A 299 -4.11 6.74 16.69
CA LEU A 299 -3.03 6.17 17.50
C LEU A 299 -2.23 5.11 16.73
N ALA A 300 -2.92 4.23 15.99
CA ALA A 300 -2.30 3.19 15.19
C ALA A 300 -1.47 3.76 14.04
N GLN A 301 -2.02 4.74 13.31
CA GLN A 301 -1.31 5.47 12.25
C GLN A 301 -0.07 6.17 12.78
N LEU A 302 -0.14 6.82 13.95
CA LEU A 302 1.03 7.47 14.57
C LEU A 302 2.08 6.45 15.03
N ARG A 303 1.67 5.32 15.61
CA ARG A 303 2.60 4.23 16.00
C ARG A 303 3.33 3.66 14.80
N TYR A 304 2.63 3.46 13.69
CA TYR A 304 3.19 2.93 12.45
C TYR A 304 4.10 3.96 11.75
N THR A 305 3.63 5.21 11.64
CA THR A 305 4.33 6.27 10.91
C THR A 305 5.54 6.81 11.66
N GLN A 306 5.49 6.96 12.99
CA GLN A 306 6.58 7.55 13.79
C GLN A 306 7.98 6.95 13.51
N PRO A 307 8.20 5.62 13.58
CA PRO A 307 9.51 5.03 13.29
C PRO A 307 9.91 5.20 11.82
N ARG A 308 8.94 5.44 10.94
CA ARG A 308 9.09 5.65 9.49
C ARG A 308 9.18 7.12 9.09
N LEU A 309 9.12 8.06 10.04
CA LEU A 309 9.43 9.46 9.81
C LEU A 309 10.92 9.60 9.51
N THR A 310 11.23 9.61 8.21
CA THR A 310 12.54 9.95 7.66
C THR A 310 12.54 11.42 7.21
N GLY A 311 13.72 12.03 7.21
CA GLY A 311 13.94 13.42 6.78
C GLY A 311 13.43 13.68 5.38
N LYS A 312 12.19 14.16 5.24
CA LYS A 312 11.61 14.63 3.97
C LYS A 312 12.34 15.85 3.37
N ASN A 313 13.50 16.24 3.91
CA ASN A 313 14.05 17.58 3.73
C ASN A 313 15.58 17.66 3.95
N ARG A 314 16.37 16.71 3.42
CA ARG A 314 17.84 16.88 3.39
C ARG A 314 18.28 18.20 2.72
N ALA A 315 17.49 18.71 1.76
CA ALA A 315 17.73 20.02 1.15
C ALA A 315 17.50 21.21 2.12
N MET A 316 16.49 21.13 3.00
CA MET A 316 16.22 22.18 3.98
C MET A 316 17.13 22.08 5.22
N ASP A 317 17.54 20.87 5.61
CA ASP A 317 18.51 20.67 6.70
C ASP A 317 19.90 21.22 6.33
N ARG A 318 20.28 21.13 5.04
CA ARG A 318 21.52 21.76 4.53
C ARG A 318 21.44 23.28 4.45
N LEU A 319 20.29 23.85 4.06
CA LEU A 319 20.07 25.30 4.06
C LEU A 319 20.08 25.89 5.48
N MET A 320 19.63 25.14 6.47
CA MET A 320 19.62 25.57 7.88
C MET A 320 20.95 25.29 8.61
N GLY A 321 21.76 24.34 8.12
CA GLY A 321 23.02 23.90 8.74
C GLY A 321 24.30 24.59 8.25
N GLY A 322 24.23 25.54 7.31
CA GLY A 322 25.41 26.12 6.67
C GLY A 322 26.08 27.30 7.39
N ILE A 323 25.35 28.09 8.18
CA ILE A 323 25.90 29.31 8.81
C ILE A 323 25.27 29.54 10.19
N GLY A 324 25.98 29.19 11.25
CA GLY A 324 26.03 30.00 12.48
C GLY A 324 24.79 30.12 13.39
N GLY A 325 23.87 29.16 13.43
CA GLY A 325 22.76 29.17 14.40
C GLY A 325 23.12 28.52 15.75
N ARG A 326 23.80 29.23 16.65
CA ARG A 326 23.94 28.85 18.07
C ARG A 326 22.62 29.08 18.82
N GLY A 327 21.62 28.23 18.56
CA GLY A 327 20.39 28.09 19.35
C GLY A 327 20.21 26.63 19.79
N PRO A 328 19.29 26.30 20.72
CA PRO A 328 19.07 24.94 21.17
C PRO A 328 18.55 24.11 19.98
N GLY A 329 19.46 23.40 19.32
CA GLY A 329 19.30 22.83 17.99
C GLY A 329 18.63 21.47 18.01
N GLU A 330 17.32 21.43 18.24
CA GLU A 330 16.51 20.25 17.93
C GLU A 330 16.30 20.20 16.40
N THR A 331 16.62 19.07 15.76
CA THR A 331 16.36 18.91 14.32
C THR A 331 14.85 18.88 14.06
N LYS A 332 14.37 19.39 12.92
CA LYS A 332 12.92 19.36 12.58
C LYS A 332 12.31 17.97 12.73
N LEU A 333 13.07 16.94 12.36
CA LEU A 333 12.70 15.54 12.53
C LEU A 333 12.52 15.12 13.99
N GLU A 334 13.40 15.58 14.86
CA GLU A 334 13.33 15.29 16.28
C GLU A 334 12.12 15.99 16.93
N THR A 335 11.87 17.25 16.54
CA THR A 335 10.65 17.97 16.93
C THR A 335 9.39 17.25 16.46
N ASP A 336 9.35 16.76 15.20
CA ASP A 336 8.20 16.03 14.66
C ASP A 336 7.98 14.69 15.37
N ARG A 337 9.06 13.95 15.67
CA ARG A 337 9.00 12.72 16.48
C ARG A 337 8.49 13.01 17.88
N ARG A 338 8.95 14.08 18.52
CA ARG A 338 8.50 14.49 19.86
C ARG A 338 7.01 14.83 19.87
N ARG A 339 6.55 15.64 18.91
CA ARG A 339 5.12 15.96 18.73
C ARG A 339 4.27 14.71 18.54
N SER A 340 4.74 13.76 17.72
CA SER A 340 4.07 12.47 17.54
C SER A 340 3.96 11.68 18.85
N ARG A 341 5.03 11.63 19.67
CA ARG A 341 5.00 10.98 21.00
C ARG A 341 4.03 11.66 21.97
N GLU A 342 4.05 12.99 22.03
CA GLU A 342 3.14 13.77 22.88
C GLU A 342 1.68 13.53 22.48
N ARG A 343 1.38 13.52 21.17
CA ARG A 343 0.05 13.21 20.65
C ARG A 343 -0.38 11.79 21.00
N MET A 344 0.49 10.80 20.81
CA MET A 344 0.18 9.41 21.20
C MET A 344 -0.10 9.28 22.70
N ALA A 345 0.64 9.98 23.56
CA ALA A 345 0.41 9.98 25.00
C ALA A 345 -0.96 10.58 25.36
N HIS A 346 -1.37 11.63 24.66
CA HIS A 346 -2.70 12.22 24.82
C HIS A 346 -3.82 11.28 24.36
N LEU A 347 -3.68 10.68 23.17
CA LEU A 347 -4.67 9.73 22.62
C LEU A 347 -4.86 8.52 23.53
N ARG A 348 -3.77 7.97 24.11
CA ARG A 348 -3.83 6.88 25.09
C ARG A 348 -4.66 7.26 26.33
N LYS A 349 -4.44 8.46 26.88
CA LYS A 349 -5.22 8.95 28.04
C LYS A 349 -6.71 9.07 27.73
N GLU A 350 -7.06 9.56 26.54
CA GLU A 350 -8.47 9.63 26.10
C GLU A 350 -9.10 8.25 25.93
N LEU A 351 -8.36 7.31 25.32
CA LEU A 351 -8.82 5.93 25.17
C LEU A 351 -9.03 5.23 26.52
N ASP A 352 -8.15 5.47 27.49
CA ASP A 352 -8.29 4.91 28.84
C ASP A 352 -9.53 5.47 29.57
N GLN A 353 -9.90 6.73 29.35
CA GLN A 353 -11.15 7.30 29.87
C GLN A 353 -12.37 6.61 29.26
N LEU A 354 -12.37 6.40 27.94
CA LEU A 354 -13.46 5.69 27.24
C LEU A 354 -13.57 4.23 27.69
N ARG A 355 -12.44 3.56 27.92
CA ARG A 355 -12.40 2.19 28.47
C ARG A 355 -13.07 2.10 29.83
N ARG A 356 -12.79 3.04 30.75
CA ARG A 356 -13.44 3.10 32.07
C ARG A 356 -14.96 3.28 31.96
N GLN A 357 -15.41 4.11 31.02
CA GLN A 357 -16.84 4.31 30.76
C GLN A 357 -17.52 3.04 30.22
N ARG A 358 -16.85 2.31 29.31
CA ARG A 358 -17.32 1.01 28.82
C ARG A 358 -17.39 -0.04 29.93
N ALA A 359 -16.38 -0.10 30.80
CA ALA A 359 -16.36 -1.01 31.96
C ALA A 359 -17.55 -0.77 32.91
N PHE A 360 -17.93 0.49 33.15
CA PHE A 360 -19.13 0.81 33.93
C PHE A 360 -20.43 0.34 33.26
N THR A 361 -20.52 0.48 31.94
CA THR A 361 -21.68 -0.02 31.17
C THR A 361 -21.74 -1.55 31.20
N ARG A 362 -20.58 -2.23 31.14
CA ARG A 362 -20.46 -3.68 31.29
C ARG A 362 -20.91 -4.15 32.68
N SER A 363 -20.44 -3.51 33.75
CA SER A 363 -20.83 -3.91 35.11
C SER A 363 -22.33 -3.75 35.38
N ARG A 364 -22.97 -2.70 34.83
CA ARG A 364 -24.43 -2.56 34.85
C ARG A 364 -25.16 -3.65 34.06
N ARG A 365 -24.61 -4.10 32.93
CA ARG A 365 -25.19 -5.20 32.12
C ARG A 365 -25.07 -6.54 32.84
N ALA A 366 -23.89 -6.86 33.37
CA ALA A 366 -23.68 -8.07 34.16
C ALA A 366 -24.64 -8.17 35.34
N ARG A 367 -24.89 -7.06 36.04
CA ARG A 367 -25.89 -6.99 37.13
C ARG A 367 -27.34 -7.24 36.69
N ARG A 368 -27.66 -7.04 35.41
CA ARG A 368 -28.99 -7.29 34.85
C ARG A 368 -29.15 -8.71 34.27
N GLY A 369 -28.06 -9.49 34.22
CA GLY A 369 -28.08 -10.86 33.71
C GLY A 369 -28.49 -10.99 32.23
N ILE A 370 -28.25 -9.95 31.41
CA ILE A 370 -28.58 -10.00 29.98
C ILE A 370 -27.40 -10.62 29.22
N PRO A 371 -27.58 -11.79 28.59
CA PRO A 371 -26.52 -12.46 27.84
C PRO A 371 -26.14 -11.74 26.54
N MET A 372 -24.90 -11.92 26.11
CA MET A 372 -24.34 -11.32 24.91
C MET A 372 -23.68 -12.34 23.98
N ALA A 373 -24.03 -12.29 22.70
CA ALA A 373 -23.34 -12.99 21.63
C ALA A 373 -22.57 -12.01 20.75
N ALA A 374 -21.35 -12.37 20.36
CA ALA A 374 -20.55 -11.57 19.43
C ALA A 374 -20.31 -12.30 18.11
N LEU A 375 -20.56 -11.62 16.99
CA LEU A 375 -20.28 -12.13 15.65
C LEU A 375 -18.80 -11.93 15.35
N VAL A 376 -18.09 -13.02 15.07
CA VAL A 376 -16.67 -13.02 14.65
C VAL A 376 -16.52 -13.71 13.30
N GLY A 377 -15.47 -13.39 12.57
CA GLY A 377 -15.22 -14.02 11.27
C GLY A 377 -14.52 -13.12 10.28
N TYR A 378 -14.17 -13.68 9.14
CA TYR A 378 -13.45 -12.99 8.08
C TYR A 378 -14.21 -11.76 7.55
N THR A 379 -13.50 -10.77 7.01
CA THR A 379 -14.12 -9.67 6.26
C THR A 379 -14.96 -10.23 5.11
N ASN A 380 -16.13 -9.63 4.86
CA ASN A 380 -17.11 -10.09 3.86
C ASN A 380 -17.73 -11.48 4.09
N ALA A 381 -17.56 -12.09 5.27
CA ALA A 381 -18.27 -13.31 5.64
C ALA A 381 -19.79 -13.12 5.82
N GLY A 382 -20.28 -11.87 5.85
CA GLY A 382 -21.70 -11.53 5.99
C GLY A 382 -22.18 -11.29 7.42
N LYS A 383 -21.28 -10.96 8.36
CA LYS A 383 -21.61 -10.65 9.77
C LYS A 383 -22.65 -9.51 9.91
N SER A 384 -22.42 -8.38 9.24
CA SER A 384 -23.34 -7.23 9.32
C SER A 384 -24.68 -7.50 8.66
N THR A 385 -24.68 -8.26 7.54
CA THR A 385 -25.91 -8.76 6.90
C THR A 385 -26.70 -9.67 7.85
N LEU A 386 -26.01 -10.55 8.58
CA LEU A 386 -26.61 -11.42 9.58
C LEU A 386 -27.21 -10.62 10.75
N LEU A 387 -26.47 -9.64 11.29
CA LEU A 387 -26.98 -8.75 12.34
C LEU A 387 -28.27 -8.04 11.89
N ASN A 388 -28.28 -7.49 10.68
CA ASN A 388 -29.44 -6.79 10.13
C ASN A 388 -30.66 -7.66 10.00
N ASN A 389 -30.49 -8.86 9.43
CA ASN A 389 -31.61 -9.77 9.21
C ASN A 389 -32.20 -10.25 10.55
N LEU A 390 -31.34 -10.60 11.51
CA LEU A 390 -31.78 -11.02 12.84
C LEU A 390 -32.48 -9.90 13.63
N THR A 391 -32.09 -8.64 13.44
CA THR A 391 -32.55 -7.52 14.27
C THR A 391 -33.53 -6.58 13.55
N ARG A 392 -33.82 -6.83 12.27
CA ARG A 392 -34.55 -5.92 11.36
C ARG A 392 -33.95 -4.49 11.38
N SER A 393 -32.64 -4.40 11.46
CA SER A 393 -31.88 -3.14 11.51
C SER A 393 -31.30 -2.78 10.14
N GLU A 394 -31.07 -1.49 9.91
CA GLU A 394 -30.38 -0.95 8.73
C GLU A 394 -28.91 -0.62 9.07
N VAL A 395 -28.08 -1.61 9.43
CA VAL A 395 -26.62 -1.42 9.44
C VAL A 395 -26.13 -1.47 7.99
N LEU A 396 -25.20 -0.62 7.60
CA LEU A 396 -24.63 -0.66 6.25
C LEU A 396 -23.89 -1.99 6.03
N ALA A 397 -24.40 -2.83 5.13
CA ALA A 397 -23.76 -4.07 4.70
C ALA A 397 -23.36 -3.92 3.24
N GLU A 398 -22.11 -3.54 3.00
CA GLU A 398 -21.54 -3.41 1.66
C GLU A 398 -20.56 -4.56 1.38
N ASN A 399 -20.41 -4.92 0.10
CA ASN A 399 -19.40 -5.87 -0.36
C ASN A 399 -18.02 -5.19 -0.43
N LYS A 400 -17.54 -4.71 0.73
CA LYS A 400 -16.25 -4.02 0.93
C LYS A 400 -15.56 -4.62 2.15
N LEU A 401 -14.23 -4.64 2.13
CA LEU A 401 -13.47 -5.12 3.29
C LEU A 401 -13.59 -4.10 4.45
N PHE A 402 -13.56 -4.59 5.68
CA PHE A 402 -13.64 -3.76 6.89
C PHE A 402 -14.82 -2.78 6.93
N ALA A 403 -15.97 -3.10 6.32
CA ALA A 403 -17.17 -2.26 6.34
C ALA A 403 -17.64 -1.89 7.77
N THR A 404 -17.33 -2.74 8.76
CA THR A 404 -17.58 -2.49 10.18
C THR A 404 -16.25 -2.40 10.94
N LEU A 405 -15.95 -1.21 11.46
CA LEU A 405 -14.85 -1.00 12.42
C LEU A 405 -15.35 -0.78 13.85
N ASP A 406 -16.39 0.03 14.00
CA ASP A 406 -16.98 0.30 15.32
C ASP A 406 -17.97 -0.82 15.68
N PRO A 407 -17.84 -1.47 16.86
CA PRO A 407 -18.74 -2.56 17.22
C PRO A 407 -20.17 -2.05 17.31
N THR A 408 -21.09 -2.75 16.65
CA THR A 408 -22.51 -2.39 16.62
C THR A 408 -23.30 -3.38 17.47
N THR A 409 -23.93 -2.90 18.53
CA THR A 409 -24.76 -3.74 19.41
C THR A 409 -26.25 -3.54 19.12
N ARG A 410 -27.00 -4.64 19.13
CA ARG A 410 -28.46 -4.65 18.95
C ARG A 410 -29.09 -5.65 19.93
N ARG A 411 -30.32 -5.36 20.34
CA ARG A 411 -31.10 -6.25 21.20
C ARG A 411 -31.96 -7.16 20.33
N LEU A 412 -31.84 -8.46 20.56
CA LEU A 412 -32.65 -9.50 19.96
C LEU A 412 -33.63 -9.99 21.03
N ARG A 413 -34.94 -9.89 20.75
CA ARG A 413 -36.00 -10.26 21.69
C ARG A 413 -36.53 -11.65 21.37
N PHE A 414 -36.67 -12.47 22.41
CA PHE A 414 -37.26 -13.80 22.37
C PHE A 414 -38.65 -13.78 23.03
N PRO A 415 -39.48 -14.83 22.83
CA PRO A 415 -40.69 -15.02 23.62
C PRO A 415 -40.42 -14.98 25.13
N ALA A 416 -41.44 -14.66 25.93
CA ALA A 416 -41.38 -14.56 27.40
C ALA A 416 -40.46 -13.45 27.97
N GLU A 417 -40.42 -12.27 27.31
CA GLU A 417 -39.66 -11.07 27.74
C GLU A 417 -38.14 -11.27 27.90
N ARG A 418 -37.59 -12.33 27.33
CA ARG A 418 -36.14 -12.56 27.34
C ARG A 418 -35.45 -11.86 26.18
N GLU A 419 -34.20 -11.50 26.38
CA GLU A 419 -33.41 -10.80 25.37
C GLU A 419 -31.93 -11.19 25.39
N ILE A 420 -31.32 -11.15 24.21
CA ILE A 420 -29.89 -11.31 24.00
C ILE A 420 -29.38 -10.02 23.34
N ILE A 421 -28.16 -9.61 23.68
CA ILE A 421 -27.44 -8.57 22.94
C ILE A 421 -26.59 -9.25 21.86
N LEU A 422 -26.77 -8.87 20.60
CA LEU A 422 -25.89 -9.26 19.50
C LEU A 422 -24.93 -8.11 19.19
N ALA A 423 -23.63 -8.40 19.15
CA ALA A 423 -22.59 -7.45 18.78
C ALA A 423 -21.96 -7.85 17.43
N ASP A 424 -22.01 -6.96 16.44
CA ASP A 424 -21.17 -7.09 15.23
C ASP A 424 -19.79 -6.51 15.51
N THR A 425 -18.75 -7.22 15.08
CA THR A 425 -17.35 -6.87 15.35
C THR A 425 -16.54 -6.71 14.07
N VAL A 426 -15.32 -6.19 14.21
CA VAL A 426 -14.40 -5.97 13.09
C VAL A 426 -14.13 -7.30 12.38
N GLY A 427 -14.24 -7.31 11.06
CA GLY A 427 -13.87 -8.49 10.29
C GLY A 427 -12.36 -8.74 10.31
N PHE A 428 -11.98 -10.00 10.43
CA PHE A 428 -10.58 -10.40 10.39
C PHE A 428 -10.07 -10.56 8.96
N ILE A 429 -8.76 -10.44 8.80
CA ILE A 429 -8.04 -10.65 7.55
C ILE A 429 -6.78 -11.48 7.82
N ARG A 430 -6.21 -12.09 6.77
CA ARG A 430 -4.93 -12.80 6.86
C ARG A 430 -3.80 -11.85 7.17
N ASN A 431 -2.81 -12.37 7.91
CA ASN A 431 -1.56 -11.69 8.21
C ASN A 431 -1.79 -10.28 8.77
N LEU A 432 -2.73 -10.15 9.72
CA LEU A 432 -2.93 -8.87 10.39
C LEU A 432 -1.63 -8.50 11.15
N PRO A 433 -0.99 -7.36 10.84
CA PRO A 433 0.22 -6.93 11.54
C PRO A 433 0.00 -6.82 13.06
N LYS A 434 1.03 -7.14 13.84
CA LYS A 434 0.95 -7.09 15.32
C LYS A 434 0.65 -5.69 15.83
N GLU A 435 1.21 -4.67 15.16
CA GLU A 435 1.00 -3.26 15.47
C GLU A 435 -0.47 -2.86 15.32
N LEU A 436 -1.17 -3.50 14.38
CA LEU A 436 -2.60 -3.33 14.17
C LEU A 436 -3.40 -4.08 15.23
N MET A 437 -3.03 -5.32 15.55
CA MET A 437 -3.69 -6.11 16.59
C MET A 437 -3.76 -5.36 17.93
N ASP A 438 -2.66 -4.74 18.36
CA ASP A 438 -2.62 -3.92 19.58
C ASP A 438 -3.62 -2.75 19.56
N ALA A 439 -3.77 -2.09 18.40
CA ALA A 439 -4.67 -0.96 18.25
C ALA A 439 -6.14 -1.40 18.27
N PHE A 440 -6.43 -2.57 17.72
CA PHE A 440 -7.78 -3.16 17.68
C PHE A 440 -8.14 -3.95 18.92
N ARG A 441 -7.20 -4.30 19.80
CA ARG A 441 -7.52 -4.97 21.07
C ARG A 441 -8.61 -4.23 21.83
N ALA A 442 -8.60 -2.89 21.81
CA ALA A 442 -9.63 -2.08 22.46
C ALA A 442 -11.00 -2.06 21.75
N THR A 443 -11.08 -2.36 20.45
CA THR A 443 -12.36 -2.61 19.76
C THR A 443 -12.83 -4.06 19.92
N LEU A 444 -11.88 -4.97 20.13
CA LEU A 444 -12.13 -6.40 20.36
C LEU A 444 -12.37 -6.73 21.83
N GLU A 445 -12.13 -5.79 22.77
CA GLU A 445 -12.51 -5.89 24.19
C GLU A 445 -14.00 -6.24 24.41
N GLU A 446 -14.88 -5.95 23.44
CA GLU A 446 -16.29 -6.36 23.52
C GLU A 446 -16.44 -7.89 23.37
N LEU A 447 -15.52 -8.57 22.66
CA LEU A 447 -15.47 -10.04 22.55
C LEU A 447 -15.16 -10.72 23.88
N GLU A 448 -14.26 -10.14 24.69
CA GLU A 448 -13.93 -10.66 26.04
C GLU A 448 -15.15 -10.67 26.97
N SER A 449 -16.14 -9.83 26.69
CA SER A 449 -17.37 -9.75 27.48
C SER A 449 -18.54 -10.54 26.90
N ALA A 450 -18.38 -11.16 25.73
CA ALA A 450 -19.42 -12.03 25.17
C ALA A 450 -19.55 -13.29 26.04
N ASP A 451 -20.73 -13.88 26.08
CA ASP A 451 -20.95 -15.21 26.67
C ASP A 451 -20.81 -16.31 25.60
N LEU A 452 -20.91 -15.92 24.33
CA LEU A 452 -20.86 -16.82 23.18
C LEU A 452 -20.28 -16.11 21.94
N LEU A 453 -19.37 -16.79 21.24
CA LEU A 453 -18.85 -16.34 19.95
C LEU A 453 -19.60 -17.05 18.81
N VAL A 454 -20.13 -16.27 17.87
CA VAL A 454 -20.76 -16.76 16.65
C VAL A 454 -19.78 -16.55 15.50
N HIS A 455 -19.06 -17.61 15.14
CA HIS A 455 -18.08 -17.59 14.06
C HIS A 455 -18.78 -17.74 12.71
N VAL A 456 -18.90 -16.63 11.99
CA VAL A 456 -19.48 -16.58 10.64
C VAL A 456 -18.38 -16.78 9.59
N ALA A 457 -18.50 -17.85 8.80
CA ALA A 457 -17.59 -18.17 7.71
C ALA A 457 -18.33 -18.21 6.36
N ASP A 458 -17.67 -17.77 5.28
CA ASP A 458 -18.25 -17.78 3.94
C ASP A 458 -18.09 -19.17 3.30
N ALA A 459 -19.17 -19.93 3.23
CA ALA A 459 -19.17 -21.29 2.72
C ALA A 459 -18.85 -21.37 1.22
N SER A 460 -19.08 -20.29 0.46
CA SER A 460 -18.84 -20.22 -0.98
C SER A 460 -17.38 -19.89 -1.34
N HIS A 461 -16.57 -19.51 -0.35
CA HIS A 461 -15.22 -19.05 -0.59
C HIS A 461 -14.25 -20.23 -0.79
N PRO A 462 -13.42 -20.26 -1.85
CA PRO A 462 -12.53 -21.39 -2.14
C PRO A 462 -11.51 -21.67 -1.04
N ASP A 463 -11.13 -20.63 -0.28
CA ASP A 463 -10.24 -20.77 0.87
C ASP A 463 -10.97 -20.81 2.24
N LEU A 464 -12.21 -21.31 2.31
CA LEU A 464 -13.02 -21.39 3.54
C LEU A 464 -12.23 -21.92 4.75
N LEU A 465 -11.58 -23.10 4.60
CA LEU A 465 -10.81 -23.74 5.66
C LEU A 465 -9.71 -22.82 6.20
N GLN A 466 -8.97 -22.17 5.30
CA GLN A 466 -7.88 -21.28 5.69
C GLN A 466 -8.41 -20.00 6.36
N GLN A 467 -9.58 -19.50 5.97
CA GLN A 467 -10.22 -18.38 6.67
C GLN A 467 -10.64 -18.78 8.08
N ILE A 468 -11.25 -19.95 8.27
CA ILE A 468 -11.61 -20.48 9.59
C ILE A 468 -10.37 -20.59 10.47
N THR A 469 -9.32 -21.24 9.99
CA THR A 469 -8.06 -21.38 10.73
C THR A 469 -7.44 -20.02 11.06
N SER A 470 -7.47 -19.06 10.14
CA SER A 470 -6.95 -17.70 10.41
C SER A 470 -7.70 -17.01 11.54
N VAL A 471 -9.04 -17.15 11.57
CA VAL A 471 -9.86 -16.60 12.66
C VAL A 471 -9.55 -17.31 13.98
N GLU A 472 -9.38 -18.63 13.97
CA GLU A 472 -9.02 -19.39 15.16
C GLU A 472 -7.67 -18.98 15.74
N THR A 473 -6.64 -18.84 14.89
CA THR A 473 -5.32 -18.33 15.33
C THR A 473 -5.44 -16.94 15.94
N ILE A 474 -6.22 -16.04 15.35
CA ILE A 474 -6.42 -14.69 15.90
C ILE A 474 -7.14 -14.76 17.26
N LEU A 475 -8.14 -15.62 17.42
CA LEU A 475 -8.83 -15.80 18.71
C LEU A 475 -7.90 -16.38 19.78
N GLU A 476 -6.96 -17.25 19.41
CA GLU A 476 -5.91 -17.75 20.31
C GLU A 476 -4.92 -16.66 20.72
N GLU A 477 -4.46 -15.82 19.78
CA GLU A 477 -3.60 -14.67 20.06
C GLU A 477 -4.27 -13.63 20.98
N LEU A 478 -5.60 -13.57 20.95
CA LEU A 478 -6.43 -12.73 21.82
C LEU A 478 -6.79 -13.42 23.15
N GLU A 479 -6.34 -14.65 23.38
CA GLU A 479 -6.62 -15.45 24.58
C GLU A 479 -8.12 -15.80 24.76
N LEU A 480 -8.88 -15.84 23.67
CA LEU A 480 -10.34 -16.08 23.63
C LEU A 480 -10.71 -17.53 23.27
N GLN A 481 -9.75 -18.45 23.19
CA GLN A 481 -9.98 -19.83 22.77
C GLN A 481 -10.91 -20.62 23.72
N HIS A 482 -11.01 -20.20 24.98
CA HIS A 482 -11.83 -20.82 26.01
C HIS A 482 -13.33 -20.49 25.89
N MET A 483 -13.68 -19.49 25.07
CA MET A 483 -15.06 -19.04 24.90
C MET A 483 -15.92 -20.07 24.15
N PRO A 484 -17.17 -20.32 24.59
CA PRO A 484 -18.13 -21.10 23.81
C PRO A 484 -18.28 -20.53 22.41
N ARG A 485 -18.38 -21.41 21.42
CA ARG A 485 -18.42 -21.00 20.00
C ARG A 485 -19.40 -21.82 19.18
N ILE A 486 -20.02 -21.16 18.21
CA ILE A 486 -20.82 -21.79 17.14
C ILE A 486 -20.23 -21.38 15.80
N LEU A 487 -19.97 -22.36 14.92
CA LEU A 487 -19.59 -22.11 13.54
C LEU A 487 -20.83 -22.00 12.65
N LEU A 488 -20.97 -20.90 11.93
CA LEU A 488 -21.99 -20.66 10.92
C LEU A 488 -21.36 -20.68 9.53
N LEU A 489 -21.86 -21.56 8.67
CA LEU A 489 -21.52 -21.58 7.25
C LEU A 489 -22.53 -20.70 6.50
N ASN A 490 -22.15 -19.44 6.30
CA ASN A 490 -22.97 -18.43 5.65
C ASN A 490 -22.84 -18.48 4.12
N LYS A 491 -23.78 -17.83 3.41
CA LYS A 491 -23.90 -17.84 1.95
C LYS A 491 -24.20 -19.24 1.38
N TRP A 492 -24.93 -20.05 2.15
CA TRP A 492 -25.34 -21.40 1.75
C TRP A 492 -26.15 -21.41 0.44
N ASP A 493 -26.83 -20.30 0.14
CA ASP A 493 -27.57 -20.07 -1.09
C ASP A 493 -26.72 -20.09 -2.37
N LEU A 494 -25.41 -19.81 -2.26
CA LEU A 494 -24.49 -19.79 -3.40
C LEU A 494 -23.91 -21.16 -3.76
N LEU A 495 -24.10 -22.16 -2.90
CA LEU A 495 -23.54 -23.51 -3.09
C LEU A 495 -24.50 -24.42 -3.87
N ASP A 496 -23.93 -25.28 -4.71
CA ASP A 496 -24.65 -26.37 -5.37
C ASP A 496 -24.84 -27.58 -4.43
N VAL A 497 -25.68 -28.54 -4.84
CA VAL A 497 -26.04 -29.69 -3.99
C VAL A 497 -24.81 -30.54 -3.59
N PRO A 498 -23.87 -30.85 -4.49
CA PRO A 498 -22.65 -31.57 -4.12
C PRO A 498 -21.79 -30.83 -3.08
N ALA A 499 -21.52 -29.53 -3.28
CA ALA A 499 -20.70 -28.77 -2.33
C ALA A 499 -21.36 -28.66 -0.95
N ARG A 500 -22.70 -28.57 -0.89
CA ARG A 500 -23.44 -28.59 0.38
C ARG A 500 -23.26 -29.89 1.14
N ALA A 501 -23.29 -31.04 0.44
CA ALA A 501 -23.10 -32.35 1.07
C ALA A 501 -21.67 -32.49 1.62
N GLU A 502 -20.67 -32.13 0.82
CA GLU A 502 -19.25 -32.17 1.23
C GLU A 502 -18.99 -31.31 2.47
N LEU A 503 -19.51 -30.08 2.51
CA LEU A 503 -19.35 -29.20 3.68
C LEU A 503 -20.15 -29.66 4.90
N ALA A 504 -21.31 -30.27 4.72
CA ALA A 504 -22.08 -30.85 5.82
C ALA A 504 -21.35 -32.02 6.47
N ASP A 505 -20.68 -32.86 5.67
CA ASP A 505 -19.86 -33.97 6.16
C ASP A 505 -18.56 -33.46 6.83
N ALA A 506 -17.92 -32.44 6.25
CA ALA A 506 -16.69 -31.85 6.80
C ALA A 506 -16.93 -31.07 8.11
N PHE A 507 -18.10 -30.44 8.26
CA PHE A 507 -18.47 -29.62 9.42
C PHE A 507 -19.83 -30.03 10.01
N PRO A 508 -19.95 -31.23 10.60
CA PRO A 508 -21.24 -31.79 11.04
C PRO A 508 -21.93 -30.98 12.15
N HIS A 509 -21.16 -30.20 12.90
CA HIS A 509 -21.67 -29.34 13.98
C HIS A 509 -21.90 -27.89 13.57
N ALA A 510 -21.55 -27.51 12.32
CA ALA A 510 -21.78 -26.17 11.84
C ALA A 510 -23.26 -25.96 11.45
N ILE A 511 -23.74 -24.73 11.57
CA ILE A 511 -25.10 -24.37 11.16
C ILE A 511 -25.03 -23.71 9.78
N PRO A 512 -25.59 -24.34 8.73
CA PRO A 512 -25.69 -23.72 7.42
C PRO A 512 -26.74 -22.61 7.44
N VAL A 513 -26.38 -21.42 6.95
CA VAL A 513 -27.26 -20.25 6.91
C VAL A 513 -27.06 -19.43 5.64
N SER A 514 -28.09 -18.67 5.27
CA SER A 514 -28.00 -17.66 4.22
C SER A 514 -28.49 -16.33 4.77
N ALA A 515 -27.57 -15.52 5.30
CA ALA A 515 -27.89 -14.25 5.95
C ALA A 515 -28.69 -13.28 5.05
N ARG A 516 -28.53 -13.39 3.73
CA ARG A 516 -29.25 -12.56 2.75
C ARG A 516 -30.72 -13.00 2.57
N THR A 517 -30.97 -14.30 2.45
CA THR A 517 -32.32 -14.83 2.19
C THR A 517 -33.09 -15.12 3.49
N GLY A 518 -32.39 -15.26 4.61
CA GLY A 518 -32.95 -15.65 5.90
C GLY A 518 -33.01 -17.16 6.13
N ASP A 519 -32.58 -17.97 5.15
CA ASP A 519 -32.57 -19.43 5.29
C ASP A 519 -31.61 -19.88 6.41
N GLY A 520 -32.02 -20.87 7.20
CA GLY A 520 -31.29 -21.37 8.36
C GLY A 520 -31.30 -20.47 9.61
N LEU A 521 -31.76 -19.20 9.52
CA LEU A 521 -31.73 -18.28 10.66
C LEU A 521 -32.64 -18.70 11.82
N LYS A 522 -33.75 -19.39 11.54
CA LYS A 522 -34.63 -19.91 12.60
C LYS A 522 -33.90 -20.92 13.49
N ARG A 523 -33.15 -21.85 12.89
CA ARG A 523 -32.32 -22.82 13.61
C ARG A 523 -31.22 -22.12 14.43
N LEU A 524 -30.61 -21.08 13.89
CA LEU A 524 -29.65 -20.25 14.63
C LEU A 524 -30.29 -19.62 15.88
N LEU A 525 -31.48 -19.03 15.74
CA LEU A 525 -32.20 -18.42 16.86
C LEU A 525 -32.50 -19.44 17.97
N GLU A 526 -32.96 -20.64 17.61
CA GLU A 526 -33.23 -21.74 18.55
C GLU A 526 -31.95 -22.17 19.30
N VAL A 527 -30.81 -22.26 18.60
CA VAL A 527 -29.53 -22.61 19.24
C VAL A 527 -29.04 -21.48 20.17
N LEU A 528 -29.14 -20.21 19.75
CA LEU A 528 -28.78 -19.07 20.60
C LEU A 528 -29.66 -19.01 21.86
N GLU A 529 -30.96 -19.24 21.71
CA GLU A 529 -31.92 -19.33 22.81
C GLU A 529 -31.52 -20.44 23.79
N ASN A 530 -31.23 -21.63 23.30
CA ASN A 530 -30.86 -22.76 24.15
C ASN A 530 -29.50 -22.56 24.84
N MET A 531 -28.51 -21.97 24.18
CA MET A 531 -27.18 -21.80 24.78
C MET A 531 -27.11 -20.64 25.78
N LEU A 532 -27.81 -19.54 25.51
CA LEU A 532 -27.67 -18.30 26.29
C LEU A 532 -28.81 -18.07 27.28
N LEU A 533 -29.97 -18.67 27.06
CA LEU A 533 -31.18 -18.43 27.85
C LEU A 533 -31.73 -19.69 28.52
N SER A 534 -31.07 -20.85 28.38
CA SER A 534 -31.43 -22.03 29.18
C SER A 534 -31.13 -21.76 30.64
N THR A 535 -32.17 -21.44 31.39
CA THR A 535 -32.16 -21.54 32.85
C THR A 535 -32.16 -23.03 33.18
N GLN A 536 -31.24 -23.49 34.05
CA GLN A 536 -31.48 -24.72 34.78
C GLN A 536 -32.86 -24.58 35.43
N GLN A 537 -33.83 -25.43 35.07
CA GLN A 537 -35.09 -25.53 35.79
C GLN A 537 -34.75 -25.88 37.24
N SER A 538 -34.75 -24.88 38.13
CA SER A 538 -34.71 -25.13 39.56
C SER A 538 -36.11 -25.58 39.95
N GLN A 539 -36.31 -26.86 40.20
CA GLN A 539 -37.51 -27.33 40.89
C GLN A 539 -37.44 -26.81 42.33
N LEU A 540 -38.10 -25.69 42.60
CA LEU A 540 -38.37 -25.26 43.96
C LEU A 540 -39.48 -26.14 44.53
N LEU A 541 -39.09 -27.13 45.34
CA LEU A 541 -40.01 -27.82 46.23
C LEU A 541 -40.36 -26.87 47.38
N ILE A 542 -41.57 -26.33 47.35
CA ILE A 542 -42.12 -25.57 48.47
C ILE A 542 -42.71 -26.60 49.45
N PRO A 543 -42.19 -26.73 50.68
CA PRO A 543 -42.84 -27.57 51.69
C PRO A 543 -44.22 -27.00 52.00
N PHE A 544 -45.25 -27.84 51.93
CA PHE A 544 -46.61 -27.48 52.33
C PHE A 544 -46.86 -28.08 53.71
N GLU A 545 -46.88 -27.25 54.76
CA GLU A 545 -47.39 -27.62 56.08
C GLU A 545 -48.85 -27.15 56.21
N GLU A 546 -49.62 -27.77 57.10
CA GLU A 546 -51.10 -27.68 57.19
C GLU A 546 -51.67 -26.24 57.33
N ASP A 547 -50.83 -25.23 57.62
CA ASP A 547 -51.24 -23.83 57.79
C ASP A 547 -50.78 -22.87 56.64
N GLY A 548 -50.21 -23.39 55.54
CA GLY A 548 -49.90 -22.62 54.33
C GLY A 548 -48.40 -22.44 54.02
N PRO A 549 -48.05 -21.76 52.90
CA PRO A 549 -46.68 -21.75 52.38
C PRO A 549 -45.75 -20.89 53.25
N VAL A 550 -44.71 -21.51 53.80
CA VAL A 550 -43.60 -20.82 54.49
C VAL A 550 -42.43 -20.66 53.49
N LEU A 551 -42.10 -19.42 53.14
CA LEU A 551 -40.87 -19.09 52.42
C LEU A 551 -39.75 -18.89 53.46
N GLN A 552 -38.74 -19.77 53.47
CA GLN A 552 -37.46 -19.52 54.15
C GLN A 552 -36.46 -18.85 53.21
#